data_AF-A0A671PNQ9-F1
#
_entry.id   AF-A0A671PNQ9-F1
#
_cell.length_a   1.000
_cell.length_b   1.000
_cell.length_c   1.000
_cell.angle_alpha   90.00
_cell.angle_beta   90.00
_cell.angle_gamma   90.00
#
_symmetry.space_group_name_H-M   'P 1'
#
loop_
_entity.id
_entity.type
_entity.pdbx_description
1 polymer ?
#
loop_
_entity_poly.entity_id
_entity_poly.type
_entity_poly.pdbx_seq_one_letter_code
_entity_poly.pdbx_strand_id
1 'polypeptide(L)'
;MFRLSPIVILFPKSLWPYMPFWKHFVAVWDHLFKVADELVQKKMTEIQEMVKHGQPVEGEYLTHLLISEQMSFTEVLGSITELLLAGVDTTSNTISWALYHLAREPEIQQKLYEEVISVCPGEKVPCSEDITRMPLLKAIIRETLRLYPVVPGNARVVAEREIVVGGHLFPKNVLACCCL
;
A
#
# COMPACT_ATOMS: atom_id res chain seq x y z
N MET A 1 13.81 3.19 5.03
CA MET A 1 13.47 3.99 3.83
C MET A 1 14.42 3.63 2.69
N PHE A 2 13.90 3.03 1.62
CA PHE A 2 14.56 2.23 0.57
C PHE A 2 15.85 2.77 -0.07
N ARG A 3 16.99 2.75 0.63
CA ARG A 3 18.32 3.07 0.06
C ARG A 3 18.82 2.06 -1.00
N LEU A 4 18.16 0.93 -1.17
CA LEU A 4 18.62 -0.18 -2.03
C LEU A 4 18.06 -0.16 -3.46
N SER A 5 16.96 0.55 -3.72
CA SER A 5 16.26 0.52 -5.01
C SER A 5 17.11 1.01 -6.20
N PRO A 6 17.87 2.13 -6.10
CA PRO A 6 18.72 2.58 -7.21
C PRO A 6 19.94 1.68 -7.41
N ILE A 7 20.51 1.15 -6.32
CA ILE A 7 21.75 0.38 -6.35
C ILE A 7 21.56 -0.95 -7.07
N VAL A 8 20.45 -1.64 -6.82
CA VAL A 8 20.13 -2.91 -7.51
C VAL A 8 20.02 -2.72 -9.03
N ILE A 9 19.48 -1.59 -9.48
CA ILE A 9 19.28 -1.28 -10.90
C ILE A 9 20.62 -0.94 -11.60
N LEU A 10 21.59 -0.37 -10.88
CA LEU A 10 22.86 0.11 -11.44
C LEU A 10 23.90 -1.01 -11.68
N PHE A 11 23.78 -2.17 -11.00
CA PHE A 11 24.73 -3.27 -11.15
C PHE A 11 24.21 -4.37 -12.08
N PRO A 12 25.05 -4.92 -12.99
CA PRO A 12 24.70 -6.08 -13.80
C PRO A 12 24.17 -7.23 -12.95
N LYS A 13 23.09 -7.88 -13.42
CA LYS A 13 22.44 -9.01 -12.72
C LYS A 13 23.42 -10.15 -12.36
N SER A 14 24.45 -10.35 -13.17
CA SER A 14 25.50 -11.35 -12.93
C SER A 14 26.33 -11.10 -11.66
N LEU A 15 26.43 -9.85 -11.21
CA LEU A 15 27.21 -9.47 -10.03
C LEU A 15 26.39 -9.56 -8.74
N TRP A 16 25.06 -9.61 -8.82
CA TRP A 16 24.17 -9.62 -7.66
C TRP A 16 24.49 -10.73 -6.65
N PRO A 17 24.73 -12.01 -7.02
CA PRO A 17 24.99 -13.07 -6.06
C PRO A 17 26.25 -12.88 -5.21
N TYR A 18 27.20 -12.06 -5.69
CA TYR A 18 28.47 -11.80 -5.01
C TYR A 18 28.41 -10.60 -4.07
N MET A 19 27.35 -9.79 -4.15
CA MET A 19 27.22 -8.59 -3.34
C MET A 19 26.56 -8.88 -1.98
N PRO A 20 27.16 -8.47 -0.85
CA PRO A 20 26.60 -8.76 0.48
C PRO A 20 25.24 -8.10 0.72
N PHE A 21 24.98 -6.91 0.16
CA PHE A 21 23.67 -6.26 0.26
C PHE A 21 22.57 -7.02 -0.49
N TRP A 22 22.91 -7.70 -1.60
CA TRP A 22 21.94 -8.49 -2.36
C TRP A 22 21.54 -9.74 -1.59
N LYS A 23 22.52 -10.43 -0.99
CA LYS A 23 22.23 -11.56 -0.10
C LYS A 23 21.33 -11.16 1.06
N HIS A 24 21.60 -10.00 1.67
CA HIS A 24 20.75 -9.46 2.72
C HIS A 24 19.34 -9.11 2.22
N PHE A 25 19.22 -8.47 1.05
CA PHE A 25 17.95 -8.17 0.42
C PHE A 25 17.13 -9.45 0.18
N VAL A 26 17.73 -10.48 -0.42
CA VAL A 26 17.07 -11.78 -0.64
C VAL A 26 16.63 -12.39 0.69
N ALA A 27 17.49 -12.42 1.71
CA ALA A 27 17.12 -12.97 3.01
C ALA A 27 15.95 -12.23 3.69
N VAL A 28 15.87 -10.90 3.52
CA VAL A 28 14.73 -10.11 4.01
C VAL A 28 13.45 -10.45 3.23
N TRP A 29 13.54 -10.60 1.92
CA TRP A 29 12.40 -11.04 1.10
C TRP A 29 11.94 -12.45 1.46
N ASP A 30 12.86 -13.40 1.65
CA ASP A 30 12.53 -14.76 2.10
C ASP A 30 11.76 -14.73 3.43
N HIS A 31 12.19 -13.87 4.36
CA HIS A 31 11.48 -13.67 5.62
C HIS A 31 10.07 -13.07 5.42
N LEU A 32 9.92 -12.08 4.55
CA LEU A 32 8.61 -11.47 4.25
C LEU A 32 7.65 -12.49 3.65
N PHE A 33 8.11 -13.26 2.66
CA PHE A 33 7.32 -14.33 2.05
C PHE A 33 6.95 -15.43 3.06
N LYS A 34 7.87 -15.78 3.96
CA LYS A 34 7.58 -16.73 5.04
C LYS A 34 6.45 -16.24 5.94
N VAL A 35 6.50 -14.98 6.38
CA VAL A 35 5.43 -14.39 7.22
C VAL A 35 4.11 -14.35 6.46
N ALA A 36 4.12 -13.96 5.19
CA ALA A 36 2.92 -13.95 4.37
C ALA A 36 2.32 -15.36 4.20
N ASP A 37 3.15 -16.38 3.98
CA ASP A 37 2.71 -17.78 3.87
C ASP A 37 2.07 -18.25 5.18
N GLU A 38 2.71 -18.00 6.33
CA GLU A 38 2.14 -18.34 7.64
C GLU A 38 0.76 -17.70 7.86
N LEU A 39 0.58 -16.44 7.47
CA LEU A 39 -0.71 -15.74 7.58
C LEU A 39 -1.77 -16.29 6.62
N VAL A 40 -1.39 -16.59 5.38
CA VAL A 40 -2.28 -17.17 4.36
C VAL A 40 -2.74 -18.56 4.79
N GLN A 41 -1.80 -19.42 5.23
CA GLN A 41 -2.12 -20.77 5.71
C GLN A 41 -3.05 -20.74 6.93
N LYS A 42 -2.81 -19.82 7.87
CA LYS A 42 -3.69 -19.62 9.02
C LYS A 42 -5.11 -19.25 8.59
N LYS A 43 -5.26 -18.24 7.73
CA LYS A 43 -6.58 -17.79 7.26
C LYS A 43 -7.28 -18.85 6.40
N MET A 44 -6.54 -19.62 5.61
CA MET A 44 -7.08 -20.76 4.88
C MET A 44 -7.66 -21.83 5.81
N THR A 45 -6.95 -22.13 6.90
CA THR A 45 -7.42 -23.10 7.91
C THR A 45 -8.71 -22.61 8.58
N GLU A 46 -8.77 -21.33 8.97
CA GLU A 46 -9.97 -20.70 9.54
C GLU A 46 -11.17 -20.78 8.57
N ILE A 47 -10.95 -20.47 7.28
CA ILE A 47 -12.00 -20.55 6.25
C ILE A 47 -12.51 -21.99 6.11
N GLN A 48 -11.61 -22.99 6.09
CA GLN A 48 -12.00 -24.39 5.99
C GLN A 48 -12.83 -24.85 7.20
N GLU A 49 -12.51 -24.37 8.40
CA GLU A 49 -13.29 -24.66 9.60
C GLU A 49 -14.68 -24.01 9.55
N MET A 50 -14.77 -22.73 9.16
CA MET A 50 -16.06 -22.03 8.99
C MET A 50 -16.96 -22.75 7.98
N VAL A 51 -16.42 -23.22 6.85
CA VAL A 51 -17.15 -23.99 5.84
C VAL A 51 -17.65 -25.31 6.41
N LYS A 52 -16.82 -26.06 7.16
CA LYS A 52 -17.24 -27.31 7.82
C LYS A 52 -18.37 -27.09 8.82
N HIS A 53 -18.38 -25.94 9.49
CA HIS A 53 -19.42 -25.55 10.43
C HIS A 53 -20.67 -24.92 9.77
N GLY A 54 -20.72 -24.86 8.44
CA GLY A 54 -21.86 -24.31 7.68
C GLY A 54 -22.06 -22.80 7.87
N GLN A 55 -21.02 -22.08 8.29
CA GLN A 55 -21.08 -20.63 8.44
C GLN A 55 -20.89 -19.92 7.09
N PRO A 56 -21.59 -18.81 6.85
CA PRO A 56 -21.35 -17.99 5.67
C PRO A 56 -19.94 -17.41 5.74
N VAL A 57 -19.13 -17.71 4.72
CA VAL A 57 -17.82 -17.07 4.56
C VAL A 57 -18.06 -15.74 3.87
N GLU A 58 -18.05 -14.64 4.61
CA GLU A 58 -17.98 -13.31 3.99
C GLU A 58 -16.63 -13.19 3.25
N GLY A 59 -16.71 -12.80 1.98
CA GLY A 59 -15.55 -12.72 1.11
C GLY A 59 -14.66 -11.54 1.49
N GLU A 60 -13.65 -11.78 2.32
CA GLU A 60 -12.50 -10.88 2.40
C GLU A 60 -11.64 -11.00 1.13
N TYR A 61 -10.71 -10.06 0.91
CA TYR A 61 -9.87 -10.01 -0.29
C TYR A 61 -9.17 -11.35 -0.59
N LEU A 62 -8.53 -11.97 0.41
CA LEU A 62 -7.88 -13.28 0.25
C LEU A 62 -8.87 -14.37 -0.16
N THR A 63 -10.04 -14.41 0.46
CA THR A 63 -11.10 -15.38 0.13
C THR A 63 -11.54 -15.22 -1.32
N HIS A 64 -11.68 -13.99 -1.80
CA HIS A 64 -12.00 -13.71 -3.19
C HIS A 64 -10.90 -14.19 -4.16
N LEU A 65 -9.63 -13.96 -3.84
CA LEU A 65 -8.53 -14.44 -4.69
C LEU A 65 -8.50 -15.97 -4.76
N LEU A 66 -8.70 -16.65 -3.62
CA LEU A 66 -8.72 -18.11 -3.53
C LEU A 66 -9.91 -18.73 -4.27
N ILE A 67 -11.11 -18.15 -4.15
CA ILE A 67 -12.33 -18.65 -4.81
C ILE A 67 -12.28 -18.42 -6.32
N SER A 68 -11.62 -17.36 -6.79
CA SER A 68 -11.61 -17.02 -8.21
C SER A 68 -10.97 -18.11 -9.09
N GLU A 69 -10.12 -18.99 -8.53
CA GLU A 69 -9.33 -20.02 -9.22
C GLU A 69 -8.54 -19.52 -10.44
N GLN A 70 -8.39 -18.20 -10.59
CA GLN A 70 -7.71 -17.55 -11.72
C GLN A 70 -6.20 -17.42 -11.52
N MET A 71 -5.71 -17.72 -10.32
CA MET A 71 -4.31 -17.58 -9.93
C MET A 71 -3.80 -18.84 -9.26
N SER A 72 -2.54 -19.16 -9.54
CA SER A 72 -1.80 -20.16 -8.78
C SER A 72 -1.60 -19.71 -7.33
N PHE A 73 -1.36 -20.67 -6.43
CA PHE A 73 -1.05 -20.37 -5.03
C PHE A 73 0.15 -19.42 -4.89
N THR A 74 1.17 -19.58 -5.74
CA THR A 74 2.35 -18.69 -5.74
C THR A 74 2.00 -17.26 -6.12
N GLU A 75 1.10 -17.05 -7.09
CA GLU A 75 0.62 -15.71 -7.48
C GLU A 75 -0.25 -15.08 -6.39
N VAL A 76 -1.07 -15.87 -5.70
CA VAL A 76 -1.84 -15.40 -4.53
C VAL A 76 -0.90 -14.97 -3.42
N LEU A 77 0.11 -15.80 -3.09
CA LEU A 77 1.10 -15.48 -2.06
C LEU A 77 1.90 -14.21 -2.41
N GLY A 78 2.31 -14.08 -3.67
CA GLY A 78 2.96 -12.87 -4.18
C GLY A 78 2.07 -11.63 -4.02
N SER A 79 0.83 -11.71 -4.46
CA SER A 79 -0.14 -10.60 -4.40
C SER A 79 -0.43 -10.14 -2.97
N ILE A 80 -0.58 -11.10 -2.04
CA ILE A 80 -0.81 -10.78 -0.61
C ILE A 80 0.44 -10.17 0.02
N THR A 81 1.62 -10.70 -0.30
CA THR A 81 2.89 -10.15 0.20
C THR A 81 3.07 -8.70 -0.27
N GLU A 82 2.82 -8.43 -1.55
CA GLU A 82 2.88 -7.08 -2.12
C GLU A 82 1.85 -6.14 -1.49
N LEU A 83 0.62 -6.60 -1.27
CA LEU A 83 -0.43 -5.81 -0.63
C LEU A 83 -0.05 -5.41 0.80
N LEU A 84 0.46 -6.36 1.59
CA LEU A 84 0.90 -6.10 2.97
C LEU A 84 2.03 -5.07 3.00
N LEU A 85 3.03 -5.22 2.13
CA LEU A 85 4.13 -4.26 2.01
C LEU A 85 3.66 -2.87 1.59
N ALA A 86 2.78 -2.80 0.59
CA ALA A 86 2.24 -1.54 0.10
C ALA A 86 1.43 -0.81 1.16
N GLY A 87 0.63 -1.54 1.96
CA GLY A 87 -0.23 -0.97 2.99
C GLY A 87 0.52 -0.44 4.21
N VAL A 88 1.62 -1.09 4.63
CA VAL A 88 2.30 -0.76 5.89
C VAL A 88 3.11 0.53 5.79
N ASP A 89 4.09 0.59 4.89
CA ASP A 89 5.04 1.72 4.84
C ASP A 89 4.37 3.01 4.37
N THR A 90 3.37 2.90 3.48
CA THR A 90 2.76 4.10 2.88
C THR A 90 1.77 4.79 3.81
N THR A 91 0.88 4.01 4.44
CA THR A 91 -0.15 4.57 5.33
C THR A 91 0.46 5.06 6.64
N SER A 92 1.39 4.31 7.23
CA SER A 92 2.05 4.69 8.48
C SER A 92 2.80 6.02 8.36
N ASN A 93 3.49 6.26 7.24
CA ASN A 93 4.19 7.51 6.99
C ASN A 93 3.20 8.68 6.82
N THR A 94 2.12 8.48 6.06
CA THR A 94 1.07 9.50 5.89
C THR A 94 0.45 9.89 7.23
N ILE A 95 0.05 8.89 8.03
CA ILE A 95 -0.57 9.11 9.34
C ILE A 95 0.41 9.81 10.29
N SER A 96 1.69 9.43 10.27
CA SER A 96 2.72 10.05 11.11
C SER A 96 2.85 11.55 10.84
N TRP A 97 2.87 11.96 9.57
CA TRP A 97 2.89 13.39 9.21
C TRP A 97 1.60 14.12 9.56
N ALA A 98 0.44 13.48 9.35
CA ALA A 98 -0.85 14.07 9.73
C ALA A 98 -0.90 14.33 11.25
N LEU A 99 -0.51 13.35 12.07
CA LEU A 99 -0.47 13.49 13.53
C LEU A 99 0.54 14.54 13.99
N TYR A 100 1.69 14.63 13.32
CA TYR A 100 2.68 15.67 13.61
C TYR A 100 2.10 17.09 13.42
N HIS A 101 1.36 17.34 12.34
CA HIS A 101 0.72 18.63 12.10
C HIS A 101 -0.45 18.89 13.05
N LEU A 102 -1.28 17.88 13.32
CA LEU A 102 -2.36 18.00 14.30
C LEU A 102 -1.85 18.36 15.70
N ALA A 103 -0.74 17.77 16.14
CA ALA A 103 -0.12 18.09 17.43
C ALA A 103 0.43 19.53 17.50
N ARG A 104 0.76 20.13 16.34
CA ARG A 104 1.28 21.50 16.25
C ARG A 104 0.19 22.55 16.05
N GLU A 105 -1.00 22.15 15.60
CA GLU A 105 -2.12 23.03 15.28
C GLU A 105 -3.36 22.65 16.12
N PRO A 106 -3.38 22.99 17.43
CA PRO A 106 -4.45 22.55 18.35
C PRO A 106 -5.86 22.97 17.92
N GLU A 107 -5.99 24.13 17.27
CA GLU A 107 -7.28 24.61 16.75
C GLU A 107 -7.84 23.70 15.66
N ILE A 108 -6.99 23.19 14.76
CA ILE A 108 -7.39 22.27 13.69
C ILE A 108 -7.69 20.89 14.29
N GLN A 109 -6.88 20.45 15.24
CA GLN A 109 -7.11 19.20 15.96
C GLN A 109 -8.47 19.20 16.68
N GLN A 110 -8.81 20.30 17.36
CA GLN A 110 -10.10 20.45 18.04
C GLN A 110 -11.28 20.42 17.06
N LYS A 111 -11.18 21.13 15.93
CA LYS A 111 -12.20 21.08 14.87
C LYS A 111 -12.38 19.68 14.27
N LEU A 112 -11.27 18.96 14.06
CA LEU A 112 -11.33 17.58 13.58
C LEU A 112 -12.01 16.66 14.61
N TYR A 113 -11.70 16.82 15.90
CA TYR A 113 -12.34 16.07 16.96
C TYR A 113 -13.86 16.32 16.99
N GLU A 114 -14.28 17.58 16.89
CA GLU A 114 -15.70 17.97 16.83
C GLU A 114 -16.41 17.36 15.61
N GLU A 115 -15.78 17.37 14.42
CA GLU A 115 -16.32 16.71 13.22
C GLU A 115 -16.49 15.20 13.44
N VAL A 116 -15.47 14.53 13.98
CA VAL A 116 -15.51 13.08 14.22
C VAL A 116 -16.59 12.70 15.23
N ILE A 117 -16.69 13.41 16.36
CA ILE A 117 -17.70 13.13 17.40
C ILE A 117 -19.12 13.44 16.91
N SER A 118 -19.29 14.45 16.05
CA SER A 118 -20.58 14.75 15.42
C SER A 118 -21.06 13.61 14.51
N VAL A 119 -20.14 12.95 13.80
CA VAL A 119 -20.47 11.85 12.88
C VAL A 119 -20.58 10.51 13.59
N CYS A 120 -19.66 10.24 14.53
CA CYS A 120 -19.52 9.00 15.28
C CYS A 120 -19.60 9.30 16.79
N PRO A 121 -20.81 9.52 17.35
CA PRO A 121 -20.96 9.84 18.76
C PRO A 121 -20.64 8.63 19.66
N GLY A 122 -20.03 8.90 20.82
CA GLY A 122 -19.70 7.88 21.81
C GLY A 122 -18.60 6.92 21.33
N GLU A 123 -18.85 5.62 21.46
CA GLU A 123 -17.92 4.55 21.06
C GLU A 123 -18.30 3.91 19.72
N LYS A 124 -19.08 4.62 18.88
CA LYS A 124 -19.45 4.10 17.56
C LYS A 124 -18.21 3.93 16.69
N VAL A 125 -17.93 2.71 16.25
CA VAL A 125 -16.90 2.42 15.26
C VAL A 125 -17.33 3.01 13.90
N PRO A 126 -16.52 3.87 13.26
CA PRO A 126 -16.87 4.46 11.96
C PRO A 126 -16.98 3.41 10.85
N CYS A 127 -17.97 3.56 9.97
CA CYS A 127 -18.09 2.80 8.72
C CYS A 127 -17.73 3.66 7.49
N SER A 128 -17.74 3.05 6.30
CA SER A 128 -17.43 3.73 5.03
C SER A 128 -18.32 4.95 4.78
N GLU A 129 -19.62 4.82 5.06
CA GLU A 129 -20.61 5.87 4.90
C GLU A 129 -20.35 7.05 5.85
N ASP A 130 -19.88 6.79 7.07
CA ASP A 130 -19.55 7.84 8.03
C ASP A 130 -18.37 8.69 7.55
N ILE A 131 -17.31 8.06 6.99
CA ILE A 131 -16.15 8.77 6.42
C ILE A 131 -16.59 9.73 5.31
N THR A 132 -17.67 9.43 4.58
CA THR A 132 -18.16 10.34 3.54
C THR A 132 -18.54 11.72 4.09
N ARG A 133 -19.01 11.75 5.35
CA ARG A 133 -19.48 12.93 6.10
C ARG A 133 -18.39 13.67 6.88
N MET A 134 -17.12 13.30 6.72
CA MET A 134 -15.97 13.94 7.40
C MET A 134 -15.09 14.72 6.40
N PRO A 135 -15.54 15.87 5.87
CA PRO A 135 -14.80 16.65 4.89
C PRO A 135 -13.47 17.22 5.42
N LEU A 136 -13.39 17.63 6.69
CA LEU A 136 -12.15 18.15 7.29
C LEU A 136 -11.11 17.03 7.43
N LEU A 137 -11.50 15.84 7.89
CA LEU A 137 -10.62 14.67 7.89
C LEU A 137 -10.01 14.41 6.51
N LYS A 138 -10.84 14.41 5.45
CA LYS A 138 -10.38 14.23 4.08
C LYS A 138 -9.44 15.35 3.63
N ALA A 139 -9.74 16.59 4.01
CA ALA A 139 -8.89 17.74 3.69
C ALA A 139 -7.51 17.62 4.36
N ILE A 140 -7.45 17.21 5.62
CA ILE A 140 -6.20 17.01 6.37
C ILE A 140 -5.35 15.93 5.72
N ILE A 141 -5.93 14.79 5.34
CA ILE A 141 -5.20 13.72 4.64
C ILE A 141 -4.67 14.21 3.29
N ARG A 142 -5.48 14.93 2.51
CA ARG A 142 -5.05 15.50 1.22
C ARG A 142 -3.92 16.52 1.39
N GLU A 143 -4.02 17.39 2.38
CA GLU A 143 -3.00 18.40 2.65
C GLU A 143 -1.70 17.78 3.16
N THR A 144 -1.82 16.72 3.97
CA THR A 144 -0.67 15.92 4.39
C THR A 144 0.03 15.30 3.18
N LEU A 145 -0.71 14.71 2.24
CA LEU A 145 -0.15 14.13 1.01
C LEU A 145 0.40 15.19 0.04
N ARG A 146 -0.15 16.41 0.05
CA ARG A 146 0.35 17.55 -0.72
C ARG A 146 1.72 18.03 -0.21
N LEU A 147 1.89 18.05 1.11
CA LEU A 147 3.13 18.49 1.76
C LEU A 147 4.19 17.38 1.86
N TYR A 148 3.75 16.14 2.08
CA TYR A 148 4.58 14.97 2.32
C TYR A 148 4.13 13.78 1.46
N PRO A 149 4.36 13.83 0.14
CA PRO A 149 4.03 12.72 -0.74
C PRO A 149 4.91 11.52 -0.40
N VAL A 150 4.28 10.42 0.05
CA VAL A 150 4.98 9.17 0.37
C VAL A 150 5.66 8.58 -0.86
N VAL A 151 5.03 8.72 -2.03
CA VAL A 151 5.57 8.30 -3.33
C VAL A 151 5.77 9.57 -4.16
N PRO A 152 6.95 10.21 -4.09
CA PRO A 152 7.21 11.50 -4.74
C PRO A 152 7.36 11.40 -6.26
N GLY A 153 7.45 10.20 -6.82
CA GLY A 153 7.63 9.98 -8.24
C GLY A 153 6.97 8.70 -8.73
N ASN A 154 6.32 8.76 -9.88
CA ASN A 154 5.71 7.61 -10.55
C ASN A 154 6.35 7.40 -11.92
N ALA A 155 7.09 6.30 -12.05
CA ALA A 155 7.77 5.92 -13.28
C ALA A 155 6.87 5.11 -14.22
N ARG A 156 6.91 5.40 -15.52
CA ARG A 156 6.21 4.68 -16.59
C ARG A 156 7.10 4.56 -17.82
N VAL A 157 6.98 3.46 -18.55
CA VAL A 157 7.60 3.30 -19.87
C VAL A 157 6.54 3.56 -20.93
N VAL A 158 6.84 4.43 -21.90
CA VAL A 158 5.93 4.74 -23.02
C VAL A 158 5.88 3.55 -23.97
N ALA A 159 4.98 2.59 -23.69
CA ALA A 159 5.04 1.26 -24.28
C ALA A 159 4.38 1.12 -25.65
N GLU A 160 3.29 1.85 -25.92
CA GLU A 160 2.45 1.59 -27.10
C GLU A 160 2.81 2.49 -28.28
N ARG A 161 2.73 3.81 -28.06
CA ARG A 161 2.91 4.86 -29.06
C ARG A 161 3.56 6.09 -28.45
N GLU A 162 4.15 6.92 -29.29
CA GLU A 162 4.61 8.24 -28.88
C GLU A 162 3.44 9.07 -28.33
N ILE A 163 3.72 9.88 -27.30
CA ILE A 163 2.72 10.71 -26.62
C ILE A 163 3.21 12.15 -26.56
N VAL A 164 2.30 13.11 -26.61
CA VAL A 164 2.60 14.53 -26.43
C VAL A 164 2.07 14.98 -25.07
N VAL A 165 2.95 15.47 -24.21
CA VAL A 165 2.60 15.97 -22.87
C VAL A 165 3.16 17.37 -22.73
N GLY A 166 2.30 18.36 -22.43
CA GLY A 166 2.72 19.76 -22.31
C GLY A 166 3.39 20.33 -23.56
N GLY A 167 3.06 19.81 -24.75
CA GLY A 167 3.69 20.20 -26.02
C GLY A 167 5.01 19.48 -26.34
N HIS A 168 5.50 18.60 -25.46
CA HIS A 168 6.71 17.82 -25.69
C HIS A 168 6.39 16.40 -26.15
N LEU A 169 7.10 15.93 -27.18
CA LEU A 169 6.99 14.57 -27.71
C LEU A 169 7.82 13.60 -26.86
N PHE A 170 7.19 12.54 -26.38
CA PHE A 170 7.82 11.41 -25.68
C PHE A 170 7.80 10.19 -26.62
N PRO A 171 8.96 9.77 -27.13
CA PRO A 171 9.07 8.59 -27.99
C PRO A 171 8.69 7.29 -27.29
N LYS A 172 8.38 6.28 -28.10
CA LYS A 172 8.19 4.90 -27.62
C LYS A 172 9.46 4.39 -26.90
N ASN A 173 9.25 3.55 -25.89
CA ASN A 173 10.28 2.92 -25.04
C ASN A 173 11.10 3.89 -24.20
N VAL A 174 10.62 5.12 -23.97
CA VAL A 174 11.24 6.07 -23.05
C VAL A 174 10.67 5.91 -21.65
N LEU A 175 11.54 5.95 -20.65
CA LEU A 175 11.16 6.05 -19.25
C LEU A 175 10.76 7.50 -18.93
N ALA A 176 9.48 7.70 -18.62
CA ALA A 176 8.96 8.95 -18.09
C ALA A 176 8.75 8.82 -16.57
N CYS A 177 9.14 9.83 -15.80
CA CYS A 177 8.89 9.90 -14.37
C CYS A 177 8.04 11.13 -14.07
N CYS A 178 6.84 10.91 -13.51
CA CYS A 178 5.99 11.99 -13.03
C CYS A 178 6.37 12.30 -11.58
N CYS A 179 7.06 13.42 -11.36
CA CYS A 179 7.34 13.93 -10.02
C CYS A 179 6.12 14.69 -9.49
N LEU A 180 5.79 14.46 -8.22
CA LEU A 180 4.75 15.17 -7.46
C LEU A 180 5.34 16.34 -6.68
#